data_AF-A0A9D7P6Z4-F1
#
_entry.id   AF-A0A9D7P6Z4-F1
#
_cell.length_a   1.000
_cell.length_b   1.000
_cell.length_c   1.000
_cell.angle_alpha   90.00
_cell.angle_beta   90.00
_cell.angle_gamma   90.00
#
_symmetry.space_group_name_H-M   'P 1'
#
loop_
_entity.id
_entity.type
_entity.pdbx_description
1 polymer ?
#
loop_
_entity_poly.entity_id
_entity_poly.type
_entity_poly.pdbx_seq_one_letter_code
_entity_poly.pdbx_strand_id
1 'polypeptide(L)'
;MSIELFLFILAALFAVLFAWAFRVLPQEHWQIIAAIPLSKTDRGDWQGLNLTYYGFFQATSNALAVAIMFVLLGAVGVTAKAVFALIIILFAVCWPASKLIARVVEKKKHTFTIGGAIFVGVLIAPWVIELLNRTMSDALGGSIPAIPAMAAAATAYALGEGLGRLACISFGCCYGKSLDQLSPRLRRLFGSFNFKFAGATKKVAYEGLLEGAPVVPVQAITAVVFLTIALTGTYLFLKSHFAAAMLLTMALTQSWRFVSETLRADERGKAQVISAYQVMAVLMVIYAVAIVFAFSSAIVGTIEIKSGLALLWDPAVLLFCQALWIAIFLITGRSSVTGATLAFFVHRDKI
;
A
#
# COMPACT_ATOMS: atom_id res chain seq x y z
N MET A 1 -23.77 12.41 -9.22
CA MET A 1 -22.73 12.72 -8.23
C MET A 1 -21.63 13.48 -8.94
N SER A 2 -21.26 14.67 -8.46
CA SER A 2 -20.13 15.43 -9.01
C SER A 2 -18.80 14.81 -8.58
N ILE A 3 -17.73 15.09 -9.32
CA ILE A 3 -16.37 14.62 -9.02
C ILE A 3 -15.93 15.11 -7.64
N GLU A 4 -16.25 16.37 -7.34
CA GLU A 4 -15.88 17.07 -6.11
C GLU A 4 -16.58 16.44 -4.90
N LEU A 5 -17.86 16.07 -5.03
CA LEU A 5 -18.60 15.39 -3.97
C LEU A 5 -18.04 13.98 -3.69
N PHE A 6 -17.72 13.23 -4.74
CA PHE A 6 -17.10 11.90 -4.58
C PHE A 6 -15.79 11.98 -3.80
N LEU A 7 -14.91 12.91 -4.18
CA LEU A 7 -13.62 13.12 -3.52
C LEU A 7 -13.77 13.61 -2.09
N PHE A 8 -14.73 14.50 -1.84
CA PHE A 8 -15.00 14.99 -0.49
C PHE A 8 -15.45 13.85 0.44
N ILE A 9 -16.36 13.00 -0.02
CA ILE A 9 -16.81 11.82 0.73
C ILE A 9 -15.63 10.89 1.01
N LEU A 10 -14.81 10.59 -0.01
CA LEU A 10 -13.65 9.71 0.14
C LEU A 10 -12.63 10.29 1.13
N ALA A 11 -12.34 11.59 1.03
CA ALA A 11 -11.45 12.30 1.95
C ALA A 11 -12.00 12.29 3.39
N ALA A 12 -13.30 12.53 3.59
CA ALA A 12 -13.93 12.51 4.90
C ALA A 12 -13.87 11.10 5.54
N LEU A 13 -14.15 10.05 4.78
CA LEU A 13 -14.05 8.67 5.25
C LEU A 13 -12.63 8.32 5.71
N PHE A 14 -11.62 8.69 4.91
CA PHE A 14 -10.23 8.46 5.31
C PHE A 14 -9.77 9.35 6.46
N ALA A 15 -10.26 10.59 6.55
CA ALA A 15 -9.95 11.46 7.69
C ALA A 15 -10.47 10.86 9.00
N VAL A 16 -11.69 10.31 9.01
CA VAL A 16 -12.23 9.60 10.18
C VAL A 16 -11.39 8.36 10.50
N LEU A 17 -11.07 7.55 9.50
CA LEU A 17 -10.21 6.37 9.67
C LEU A 17 -8.84 6.75 10.26
N PHE A 18 -8.19 7.77 9.73
CA PHE A 18 -6.86 8.21 10.16
C PHE A 18 -6.88 8.83 11.56
N ALA A 19 -7.92 9.61 11.89
CA ALA A 19 -8.08 10.18 13.22
C ALA A 19 -8.17 9.10 14.30
N TRP A 20 -8.87 8.00 14.01
CA TRP A 20 -8.91 6.83 14.87
C TRP A 20 -7.57 6.07 14.85
N ALA A 21 -7.09 5.71 13.66
CA ALA A 21 -5.95 4.82 13.49
C ALA A 21 -4.66 5.39 14.12
N PHE A 22 -4.40 6.69 13.96
CA PHE A 22 -3.18 7.31 14.48
C PHE A 22 -3.15 7.37 16.01
N ARG A 23 -4.30 7.38 16.68
CA ARG A 23 -4.38 7.38 18.14
C ARG A 23 -4.30 5.98 18.73
N VAL A 24 -4.87 5.02 18.01
CA VAL A 24 -5.23 3.71 18.57
C VAL A 24 -4.26 2.61 18.16
N LEU A 25 -3.82 2.58 16.89
CA LEU A 25 -2.93 1.52 16.39
C LEU A 25 -1.53 1.44 17.04
N PRO A 26 -0.93 2.53 17.58
CA PRO A 26 0.33 2.42 18.31
C PRO A 26 0.26 1.59 19.60
N GLN A 27 -0.94 1.32 20.12
CA GLN A 27 -1.16 0.56 21.35
C GLN A 27 -0.99 -0.95 21.14
N GLU A 28 -0.66 -1.67 22.21
CA GLU A 28 -0.31 -3.10 22.19
C GLU A 28 -1.43 -4.00 21.62
N HIS A 29 -2.68 -3.73 21.98
CA HIS A 29 -3.84 -4.53 21.58
C HIS A 29 -4.15 -4.49 20.07
N TRP A 30 -3.48 -3.62 19.29
CA TRP A 30 -3.58 -3.57 17.83
C TRP A 30 -2.41 -4.27 17.13
N GLN A 31 -1.66 -5.12 17.82
CA GLN A 31 -0.64 -5.99 17.20
C GLN A 31 -1.26 -7.28 16.65
N ILE A 32 -2.00 -8.00 17.51
CA ILE A 32 -2.51 -9.35 17.26
C ILE A 32 -4.05 -9.29 17.19
N ILE A 33 -4.62 -9.78 16.09
CA ILE A 33 -6.08 -9.93 15.91
C ILE A 33 -6.57 -11.18 16.63
N ALA A 34 -5.87 -12.30 16.40
CA ALA A 34 -6.27 -13.60 16.88
C ALA A 34 -5.06 -14.53 16.99
N ALA A 35 -5.16 -15.55 17.85
CA ALA A 35 -4.17 -16.63 17.95
C ALA A 35 -4.86 -17.97 17.66
N ILE A 36 -4.30 -18.75 16.74
CA ILE A 36 -4.83 -20.06 16.35
C ILE A 36 -3.96 -21.15 16.99
N PRO A 37 -4.52 -22.07 17.80
CA PRO A 37 -3.75 -23.20 18.34
C PRO A 37 -3.27 -24.12 17.21
N LEU A 38 -1.99 -24.47 17.21
CA LEU A 38 -1.38 -25.36 16.21
C LEU A 38 -1.08 -26.74 16.78
N SER A 39 -0.21 -26.80 17.79
CA SER A 39 0.29 -28.04 18.37
C SER A 39 0.34 -27.93 19.89
N LYS A 40 0.22 -29.06 20.57
CA LYS A 40 0.36 -29.14 22.03
C LYS A 40 1.82 -29.36 22.38
N THR A 41 2.32 -28.61 23.35
CA THR A 41 3.67 -28.75 23.91
C THR A 41 3.71 -29.86 24.95
N ASP A 42 4.90 -30.34 25.29
CA ASP A 42 5.12 -31.37 26.33
C ASP A 42 4.60 -30.96 27.71
N ARG A 43 4.44 -29.64 27.94
CA ARG A 43 3.90 -29.07 29.18
C ARG A 43 2.36 -29.02 29.22
N GLY A 44 1.70 -29.41 28.12
CA GLY A 44 0.24 -29.41 28.00
C GLY A 44 -0.36 -28.13 27.43
N ASP A 45 0.42 -27.06 27.29
CA ASP A 45 0.00 -25.80 26.65
C ASP A 45 0.00 -25.91 25.13
N TRP A 46 -0.80 -25.11 24.44
CA TRP A 46 -0.83 -25.04 22.98
C TRP A 46 0.09 -23.92 22.45
N GLN A 47 0.89 -24.25 21.45
CA GLN A 47 1.59 -23.26 20.64
C GLN A 47 0.60 -22.60 19.68
N GLY A 48 0.52 -21.28 19.71
CA GLY A 48 -0.37 -20.47 18.88
C GLY A 48 0.34 -19.79 17.71
N LEU A 49 -0.35 -19.73 16.57
CA LEU A 49 -0.03 -18.86 15.44
C LEU A 49 -0.77 -17.53 15.57
N ASN A 50 -0.04 -16.42 15.59
CA ASN A 50 -0.64 -15.10 15.66
C ASN A 50 -1.04 -14.60 14.27
N LEU A 51 -2.31 -14.19 14.14
CA LEU A 51 -2.83 -13.38 13.06
C LEU A 51 -2.76 -11.90 13.46
N THR A 52 -2.29 -11.04 12.56
CA THR A 52 -1.91 -9.66 12.90
C THR A 52 -2.74 -8.61 12.17
N TYR A 53 -2.91 -7.45 12.82
CA TYR A 53 -3.51 -6.27 12.19
C TYR A 53 -2.66 -5.72 11.05
N TYR A 54 -1.35 -6.00 11.06
CA TYR A 54 -0.46 -5.74 9.92
C TYR A 54 -1.02 -6.35 8.63
N GLY A 55 -1.28 -7.66 8.62
CA GLY A 55 -1.82 -8.32 7.43
C GLY A 55 -3.22 -7.84 7.07
N PHE A 56 -4.05 -7.52 8.06
CA PHE A 56 -5.40 -6.99 7.82
C PHE A 56 -5.36 -5.67 7.05
N PHE A 57 -4.56 -4.71 7.52
CA PHE A 57 -4.43 -3.41 6.84
C PHE A 57 -3.70 -3.55 5.50
N GLN A 58 -2.74 -4.47 5.37
CA GLN A 58 -2.08 -4.73 4.10
C GLN A 58 -3.03 -5.34 3.07
N ALA A 59 -3.86 -6.29 3.45
CA ALA A 59 -4.89 -6.87 2.58
C ALA A 59 -5.93 -5.82 2.18
N THR A 60 -6.39 -5.02 3.15
CA THR A 60 -7.36 -3.94 2.93
C THR A 60 -6.82 -2.88 1.98
N SER A 61 -5.56 -2.48 2.14
CA SER A 61 -4.96 -1.46 1.28
C SER A 61 -4.80 -1.92 -0.17
N ASN A 62 -4.43 -3.18 -0.40
CA ASN A 62 -4.34 -3.76 -1.75
C ASN A 62 -5.72 -3.92 -2.39
N ALA A 63 -6.72 -4.40 -1.64
CA ALA A 63 -8.08 -4.51 -2.13
C ALA A 63 -8.66 -3.14 -2.52
N LEU A 64 -8.42 -2.10 -1.71
CA LEU A 64 -8.86 -0.73 -2.01
C LEU A 64 -8.10 -0.11 -3.19
N ALA A 65 -6.80 -0.39 -3.34
CA ALA A 65 -6.03 0.03 -4.52
C ALA A 65 -6.60 -0.60 -5.80
N VAL A 66 -6.94 -1.89 -5.77
CA VAL A 66 -7.59 -2.57 -6.89
C VAL A 66 -8.99 -2.00 -7.14
N ALA A 67 -9.78 -1.77 -6.09
CA ALA A 67 -11.11 -1.19 -6.21
C ALA A 67 -11.08 0.20 -6.87
N ILE A 68 -10.17 1.09 -6.46
CA ILE A 68 -10.05 2.41 -7.11
C ILE A 68 -9.57 2.27 -8.56
N MET A 69 -8.73 1.29 -8.88
CA MET A 69 -8.32 1.02 -10.26
C MET A 69 -9.52 0.61 -11.14
N PHE A 70 -10.41 -0.26 -10.66
CA PHE A 70 -11.68 -0.57 -11.34
C PHE A 70 -12.54 0.69 -11.53
N VAL A 71 -12.68 1.52 -10.49
CA VAL A 71 -13.48 2.74 -10.58
C VAL A 71 -12.92 3.71 -11.62
N LEU A 72 -11.61 3.96 -11.63
CA LEU A 72 -11.00 4.90 -12.57
C LEU A 72 -11.05 4.36 -14.01
N LEU A 73 -10.74 3.08 -14.22
CA LEU A 73 -10.75 2.48 -15.55
C LEU A 73 -12.17 2.30 -16.10
N GLY A 74 -13.12 1.92 -15.26
CA GLY A 74 -14.54 1.90 -15.63
C GLY A 74 -15.08 3.29 -15.97
N ALA A 75 -14.58 4.35 -15.32
CA ALA A 75 -14.97 5.73 -15.62
C ALA A 75 -14.52 6.21 -17.02
N VAL A 76 -13.48 5.59 -17.59
CA VAL A 76 -13.01 5.83 -18.97
C VAL A 76 -13.51 4.77 -19.95
N GLY A 77 -14.45 3.92 -19.54
CA GLY A 77 -15.10 2.93 -20.41
C GLY A 77 -14.34 1.61 -20.59
N VAL A 78 -13.30 1.35 -19.80
CA VAL A 78 -12.58 0.06 -19.85
C VAL A 78 -13.42 -1.02 -19.16
N THR A 79 -13.55 -2.17 -19.81
CA THR A 79 -14.35 -3.29 -19.33
C THR A 79 -13.73 -3.97 -18.11
N ALA A 80 -14.53 -4.65 -17.27
CA ALA A 80 -14.02 -5.43 -16.14
C ALA A 80 -12.98 -6.47 -16.58
N LYS A 81 -13.23 -7.16 -17.71
CA LYS A 81 -12.33 -8.19 -18.26
C LYS A 81 -10.93 -7.64 -18.53
N ALA A 82 -10.86 -6.46 -19.16
CA ALA A 82 -9.61 -5.79 -19.45
C ALA A 82 -8.85 -5.40 -18.17
N VAL A 83 -9.58 -4.86 -17.16
CA VAL A 83 -8.98 -4.52 -15.87
C VAL A 83 -8.49 -5.78 -15.14
N PHE A 84 -9.25 -6.88 -15.13
CA PHE A 84 -8.81 -8.15 -14.56
C PHE A 84 -7.52 -8.66 -15.21
N ALA A 85 -7.48 -8.73 -16.54
CA ALA A 85 -6.31 -9.18 -17.28
C ALA A 85 -5.07 -8.34 -16.91
N LEU A 86 -5.22 -7.01 -16.91
CA LEU A 86 -4.14 -6.10 -16.56
C LEU A 86 -3.64 -6.34 -15.13
N ILE A 87 -4.55 -6.39 -14.14
CA ILE A 87 -4.19 -6.59 -12.74
C ILE A 87 -3.51 -7.95 -12.55
N ILE A 88 -4.08 -9.04 -13.07
CA ILE A 88 -3.54 -10.40 -12.91
C ILE A 88 -2.12 -10.48 -13.47
N ILE A 89 -1.89 -9.95 -14.68
CA ILE A 89 -0.56 -9.97 -15.30
C ILE A 89 0.43 -9.11 -14.49
N LEU A 90 0.03 -7.90 -14.08
CA LEU A 90 0.88 -7.04 -13.28
C LEU A 90 1.26 -7.69 -11.95
N PHE A 91 0.31 -8.31 -11.23
CA PHE A 91 0.61 -9.05 -10.00
C PHE A 91 1.52 -10.25 -10.27
N ALA A 92 1.25 -11.03 -11.32
CA ALA A 92 2.05 -12.19 -11.69
C ALA A 92 3.51 -11.84 -11.99
N VAL A 93 3.78 -10.66 -12.55
CA VAL A 93 5.15 -10.20 -12.84
C VAL A 93 5.77 -9.47 -11.63
N CYS A 94 5.04 -8.54 -11.02
CA CYS A 94 5.58 -7.70 -9.94
C CYS A 94 5.87 -8.51 -8.68
N TRP A 95 5.07 -9.54 -8.38
CA TRP A 95 5.24 -10.33 -7.16
C TRP A 95 6.57 -11.11 -7.15
N PRO A 96 6.91 -11.95 -8.15
CA PRO A 96 8.23 -12.57 -8.24
C PRO A 96 9.36 -11.55 -8.35
N ALA A 97 9.17 -10.49 -9.13
CA ALA A 97 10.21 -9.49 -9.35
C ALA A 97 10.56 -8.73 -8.06
N SER A 98 9.57 -8.45 -7.20
CA SER A 98 9.80 -7.83 -5.90
C SER A 98 10.68 -8.68 -4.98
N LYS A 99 10.58 -10.02 -5.05
CA LYS A 99 11.43 -10.94 -4.30
C LYS A 99 12.83 -11.03 -4.91
N LEU A 100 12.93 -11.01 -6.24
CA LEU A 100 14.21 -11.04 -6.94
C LEU A 100 15.02 -9.77 -6.65
N ILE A 101 14.39 -8.59 -6.74
CA ILE A 101 15.05 -7.31 -6.45
C ILE A 101 15.44 -7.23 -4.97
N ALA A 102 14.60 -7.69 -4.04
CA ALA A 102 14.97 -7.72 -2.62
C ALA A 102 16.21 -8.61 -2.40
N ARG A 103 16.30 -9.74 -3.09
CA ARG A 103 17.47 -10.63 -3.02
C ARG A 103 18.73 -9.97 -3.59
N VAL A 104 18.61 -9.23 -4.70
CA VAL A 104 19.76 -8.57 -5.35
C VAL A 104 20.22 -7.35 -4.55
N VAL A 105 19.28 -6.50 -4.13
CA VAL A 105 19.56 -5.20 -3.51
C VAL A 105 19.73 -5.31 -2.00
N GLU A 106 18.78 -5.93 -1.29
CA GLU A 106 18.82 -6.04 0.17
C GLU A 106 19.63 -7.27 0.64
N LYS A 107 20.06 -8.16 -0.27
CA LYS A 107 20.73 -9.44 0.02
C LYS A 107 19.95 -10.36 0.97
N LYS A 108 18.65 -10.11 1.16
CA LYS A 108 17.75 -10.90 2.02
C LYS A 108 16.89 -11.83 1.16
N LYS A 109 16.93 -13.13 1.44
CA LYS A 109 16.23 -14.17 0.64
C LYS A 109 14.72 -14.23 0.85
N HIS A 110 14.21 -13.72 1.98
CA HIS A 110 12.83 -13.87 2.42
C HIS A 110 12.07 -12.54 2.56
N THR A 111 12.61 -11.45 2.02
CA THR A 111 11.96 -10.13 2.08
C THR A 111 11.34 -9.78 0.74
N PHE A 112 10.22 -9.04 0.77
CA PHE A 112 9.62 -8.41 -0.40
C PHE A 112 9.95 -6.91 -0.39
N THR A 113 10.37 -6.36 -1.53
CA THR A 113 10.56 -4.91 -1.66
C THR A 113 9.43 -4.26 -2.43
N ILE A 114 8.68 -3.39 -1.75
CA ILE A 114 7.64 -2.55 -2.37
C ILE A 114 8.26 -1.63 -3.43
N GLY A 115 9.49 -1.15 -3.20
CA GLY A 115 10.21 -0.30 -4.16
C GLY A 115 10.62 -1.03 -5.43
N GLY A 116 11.08 -2.28 -5.31
CA GLY A 116 11.39 -3.10 -6.48
C GLY A 116 10.14 -3.52 -7.25
N ALA A 117 9.05 -3.88 -6.54
CA ALA A 117 7.77 -4.21 -7.16
C ALA A 117 7.27 -3.07 -8.05
N ILE A 118 7.26 -1.85 -7.51
CA ILE A 118 6.75 -0.69 -8.24
C ILE A 118 7.66 -0.30 -9.39
N PHE A 119 8.98 -0.41 -9.23
CA PHE A 119 9.95 -0.14 -10.29
C PHE A 119 9.69 -1.02 -11.50
N VAL A 120 9.54 -2.33 -11.27
CA VAL A 120 9.22 -3.28 -12.32
C VAL A 120 7.85 -2.99 -12.91
N GLY A 121 6.84 -2.78 -12.06
CA GLY A 121 5.48 -2.47 -12.50
C GLY A 121 5.43 -1.26 -13.43
N VAL A 122 6.09 -0.16 -13.08
CA VAL A 122 6.18 1.04 -13.92
C VAL A 122 6.83 0.75 -15.28
N LEU A 123 7.91 -0.03 -15.29
CA LEU A 123 8.61 -0.37 -16.53
C LEU A 123 7.82 -1.30 -17.44
N ILE A 124 7.13 -2.30 -16.88
CA ILE A 124 6.45 -3.34 -17.66
C ILE A 124 5.02 -2.98 -18.05
N ALA A 125 4.32 -2.18 -17.24
CA ALA A 125 2.91 -1.86 -17.45
C ALA A 125 2.56 -1.31 -18.83
N PRO A 126 3.27 -0.32 -19.42
CA PRO A 126 2.91 0.18 -20.74
C PRO A 126 3.02 -0.90 -21.82
N TRP A 127 4.00 -1.81 -21.71
CA TRP A 127 4.19 -2.90 -22.66
C TRP A 127 3.17 -4.03 -22.48
N VAL A 128 2.78 -4.31 -21.23
CA VAL A 128 1.68 -5.25 -20.95
C VAL A 128 0.38 -4.72 -21.56
N ILE A 129 0.09 -3.43 -21.40
CA ILE A 129 -1.09 -2.80 -22.00
C ILE A 129 -1.05 -2.92 -23.52
N GLU A 130 0.09 -2.60 -24.15
CA GLU A 130 0.24 -2.70 -25.60
C GLU A 130 0.09 -4.15 -26.10
N LEU A 131 0.68 -5.11 -25.37
CA LEU A 131 0.54 -6.54 -25.69
C LEU A 131 -0.93 -6.97 -25.64
N LEU A 132 -1.66 -6.61 -24.58
CA LEU A 132 -3.09 -6.92 -24.44
C LEU A 132 -3.91 -6.28 -25.56
N ASN A 133 -3.63 -5.04 -25.91
CA ASN A 133 -4.31 -4.34 -27.00
C ASN A 133 -4.07 -5.02 -28.36
N ARG A 134 -2.85 -5.48 -28.63
CA ARG A 134 -2.53 -6.16 -29.91
C ARG A 134 -3.08 -7.58 -30.02
N THR A 135 -3.16 -8.30 -28.91
CA THR A 135 -3.43 -9.75 -28.91
C THR A 135 -4.83 -10.13 -28.46
N MET A 136 -5.47 -9.29 -27.63
CA MET A 136 -6.69 -9.67 -26.92
C MET A 136 -7.76 -8.56 -26.91
N SER A 137 -7.60 -7.45 -27.66
CA SER A 137 -8.54 -6.32 -27.64
C SER A 137 -10.00 -6.75 -27.82
N ASP A 138 -10.29 -7.60 -28.80
CA ASP A 138 -11.66 -8.07 -29.07
C ASP A 138 -12.21 -8.93 -27.92
N ALA A 139 -11.39 -9.84 -27.39
CA ALA A 139 -11.78 -10.72 -26.27
C ALA A 139 -11.98 -9.93 -24.96
N LEU A 140 -11.24 -8.84 -24.78
CA LEU A 140 -11.34 -7.94 -23.65
C LEU A 140 -12.47 -6.91 -23.82
N GLY A 141 -13.10 -6.83 -24.99
CA GLY A 141 -14.19 -5.89 -25.26
C GLY A 141 -13.74 -4.44 -25.46
N GLY A 142 -12.51 -4.24 -25.95
CA GLY A 142 -11.96 -2.93 -26.29
C GLY A 142 -10.47 -2.79 -25.94
N SER A 143 -9.88 -1.71 -26.44
CA SER A 143 -8.50 -1.36 -26.13
C SER A 143 -8.40 -0.66 -24.78
N ILE A 144 -7.33 -0.95 -24.05
CA ILE A 144 -6.96 -0.28 -22.81
C ILE A 144 -6.14 0.96 -23.18
N PRO A 145 -6.61 2.18 -22.87
CA PRO A 145 -5.85 3.38 -23.18
C PRO A 145 -4.64 3.48 -22.23
N ALA A 146 -3.44 3.48 -22.79
CA ALA A 146 -2.20 3.30 -22.03
C ALA A 146 -1.97 4.40 -20.98
N ILE A 147 -2.06 5.68 -21.36
CA ILE A 147 -1.83 6.79 -20.43
C ILE A 147 -2.88 6.83 -19.29
N PRO A 148 -4.19 6.71 -19.55
CA PRO A 148 -5.17 6.54 -18.48
C PRO A 148 -4.89 5.31 -17.60
N ALA A 149 -4.56 4.15 -18.18
CA ALA A 149 -4.25 2.95 -17.41
C ALA A 149 -3.06 3.14 -16.46
N MET A 150 -1.99 3.77 -16.94
CA MET A 150 -0.82 4.13 -16.12
C MET A 150 -1.17 5.15 -15.04
N ALA A 151 -1.99 6.16 -15.36
CA ALA A 151 -2.45 7.16 -14.39
C ALA A 151 -3.31 6.54 -13.28
N ALA A 152 -4.22 5.64 -13.64
CA ALA A 152 -5.04 4.90 -12.69
C ALA A 152 -4.18 4.01 -11.79
N ALA A 153 -3.21 3.28 -12.36
CA ALA A 153 -2.29 2.43 -11.61
C ALA A 153 -1.41 3.25 -10.64
N ALA A 154 -0.87 4.39 -11.07
CA ALA A 154 -0.08 5.28 -10.21
C ALA A 154 -0.93 5.81 -9.05
N THR A 155 -2.16 6.23 -9.33
CA THR A 155 -3.13 6.73 -8.32
C THR A 155 -3.53 5.63 -7.34
N ALA A 156 -3.83 4.44 -7.84
CA ALA A 156 -4.13 3.26 -7.04
C ALA A 156 -2.96 2.88 -6.12
N TYR A 157 -1.73 2.91 -6.62
CA TYR A 157 -0.54 2.68 -5.81
C TYR A 157 -0.40 3.73 -4.70
N ALA A 158 -0.58 5.01 -4.99
CA ALA A 158 -0.50 6.06 -3.97
C ALA A 158 -1.53 5.80 -2.85
N LEU A 159 -2.76 5.45 -3.20
CA LEU A 159 -3.79 5.12 -2.22
C LEU A 159 -3.42 3.87 -1.40
N GLY A 160 -3.03 2.79 -2.07
CA GLY A 160 -2.69 1.51 -1.45
C GLY A 160 -1.47 1.61 -0.53
N GLU A 161 -0.43 2.31 -0.93
CA GLU A 161 0.78 2.51 -0.11
C GLU A 161 0.51 3.47 1.05
N GLY A 162 -0.34 4.49 0.85
CA GLY A 162 -0.79 5.38 1.92
C GLY A 162 -1.54 4.62 3.02
N LEU A 163 -2.53 3.81 2.64
CA LEU A 163 -3.28 2.99 3.59
C LEU A 163 -2.45 1.85 4.18
N GLY A 164 -1.50 1.30 3.42
CA GLY A 164 -0.55 0.31 3.90
C GLY A 164 0.26 0.80 5.11
N ARG A 165 0.41 2.11 5.31
CA ARG A 165 1.06 2.66 6.50
C ARG A 165 0.29 2.39 7.79
N LEU A 166 -1.01 2.13 7.75
CA LEU A 166 -1.76 1.69 8.93
C LEU A 166 -1.27 0.32 9.42
N ALA A 167 -0.90 -0.57 8.51
CA ALA A 167 -0.24 -1.84 8.85
C ALA A 167 1.08 -1.56 9.59
N CYS A 168 1.89 -0.63 9.08
CA CYS A 168 3.16 -0.25 9.71
C CYS A 168 2.97 0.34 11.11
N ILE A 169 1.94 1.16 11.32
CA ILE A 169 1.61 1.73 12.65
C ILE A 169 1.17 0.62 13.60
N SER A 170 0.28 -0.27 13.15
CA SER A 170 -0.15 -1.42 13.95
C SER A 170 1.04 -2.27 14.39
N PHE A 171 1.93 -2.65 13.47
CA PHE A 171 3.07 -3.51 13.76
C PHE A 171 4.23 -2.81 14.49
N GLY A 172 4.29 -1.47 14.37
CA GLY A 172 5.41 -0.66 14.83
C GLY A 172 6.65 -0.75 13.95
N CYS A 173 6.52 -1.03 12.64
CA CYS A 173 7.65 -0.98 11.69
C CYS A 173 7.72 0.34 10.91
N CYS A 174 8.84 0.57 10.21
CA CYS A 174 9.12 1.83 9.51
C CYS A 174 8.98 3.05 10.43
N TYR A 175 9.38 2.89 11.69
CA TYR A 175 9.29 3.93 12.72
C TYR A 175 10.29 5.06 12.48
N GLY A 176 9.90 6.25 12.94
CA GLY A 176 10.74 7.44 12.88
C GLY A 176 11.84 7.46 13.93
N LYS A 177 12.77 8.41 13.80
CA LYS A 177 13.77 8.71 14.82
C LYS A 177 13.12 9.13 16.14
N SER A 178 13.78 8.80 17.25
CA SER A 178 13.41 9.34 18.57
C SER A 178 13.55 10.86 18.55
N LEU A 179 12.65 11.56 19.26
CA LEU A 179 12.68 13.02 19.34
C LEU A 179 13.99 13.57 19.90
N ASP A 180 14.71 12.79 20.70
CA ASP A 180 16.00 13.16 21.28
C ASP A 180 17.16 13.11 20.28
N GLN A 181 16.97 12.42 19.15
CA GLN A 181 17.95 12.33 18.05
C GLN A 181 17.75 13.43 17.00
N LEU A 182 16.75 14.30 17.16
CA LEU A 182 16.40 15.34 16.21
C LEU A 182 17.07 16.68 16.54
N SER A 183 17.22 17.52 15.51
CA SER A 183 17.62 18.92 15.70
C SER A 183 16.57 19.69 16.53
N PRO A 184 16.96 20.76 17.25
CA PRO A 184 16.05 21.48 18.16
C PRO A 184 14.77 21.99 17.48
N ARG A 185 14.85 22.38 16.21
CA ARG A 185 13.70 22.84 15.42
C ARG A 185 12.71 21.71 15.14
N LEU A 186 13.21 20.56 14.71
CA LEU A 186 12.38 19.38 14.43
C LEU A 186 11.79 18.78 15.70
N ARG A 187 12.56 18.77 16.80
CA ARG A 187 12.07 18.33 18.11
C ARG A 187 10.90 19.18 18.60
N ARG A 188 10.94 20.51 18.39
CA ARG A 188 9.82 21.40 18.73
C ARG A 188 8.59 21.12 17.84
N LEU A 189 8.79 20.89 16.55
CA LEU A 189 7.70 20.59 15.61
C LEU A 189 6.97 19.28 15.97
N PHE A 190 7.71 18.22 16.30
CA PHE A 190 7.13 16.91 16.65
C PHE A 190 6.81 16.76 18.15
N GLY A 191 7.08 17.79 18.97
CA GLY A 191 6.80 17.76 20.40
C GLY A 191 5.33 17.51 20.72
N SER A 192 4.42 18.08 19.94
CA SER A 192 2.96 17.87 20.05
C SER A 192 2.40 16.80 19.11
N PHE A 193 3.19 16.38 18.11
CA PHE A 193 2.79 15.39 17.10
C PHE A 193 3.82 14.27 17.02
N ASN A 194 3.68 13.27 17.88
CA ASN A 194 4.55 12.10 17.99
C ASN A 194 3.75 10.83 18.20
N PHE A 195 4.39 9.69 17.92
CA PHE A 195 3.91 8.40 18.34
C PHE A 195 4.67 7.90 19.56
N LYS A 196 3.93 7.23 20.44
CA LYS A 196 4.48 6.40 21.51
C LYS A 196 3.88 5.02 21.31
N PHE A 197 4.74 4.06 21.02
CA PHE A 197 4.33 2.68 20.82
C PHE A 197 4.37 1.94 22.15
N ALA A 198 3.37 1.10 22.41
CA ALA A 198 3.29 0.28 23.60
C ALA A 198 3.19 -1.20 23.22
N GLY A 199 3.83 -2.07 24.02
CA GLY A 199 3.85 -3.51 23.83
C GLY A 199 5.20 -4.00 23.30
N ALA A 200 5.82 -4.92 24.05
CA ALA A 200 7.11 -5.53 23.73
C ALA A 200 7.12 -6.30 22.40
N THR A 201 5.93 -6.68 21.88
CA THR A 201 5.79 -7.42 20.62
C THR A 201 5.83 -6.53 19.37
N LYS A 202 5.90 -5.21 19.52
CA LYS A 202 6.02 -4.26 18.38
C LYS A 202 7.47 -4.11 17.94
N LYS A 203 7.68 -3.96 16.63
CA LYS A 203 9.04 -3.90 16.04
C LYS A 203 9.91 -2.79 16.63
N VAL A 204 9.35 -1.61 16.79
CA VAL A 204 10.01 -0.47 17.45
C VAL A 204 10.45 -0.75 18.89
N ALA A 205 9.77 -1.65 19.61
CA ALA A 205 10.14 -2.02 20.98
C ALA A 205 11.32 -2.99 20.99
N TYR A 206 11.23 -4.13 20.29
CA TYR A 206 12.27 -5.17 20.35
C TYR A 206 13.50 -4.91 19.47
N GLU A 207 13.37 -4.17 18.37
CA GLU A 207 14.50 -3.84 17.47
C GLU A 207 15.03 -2.44 17.71
N GLY A 208 14.14 -1.48 17.97
CA GLY A 208 14.50 -0.09 18.22
C GLY A 208 14.86 0.22 19.67
N LEU A 209 14.41 -0.60 20.65
CA LEU A 209 14.48 -0.30 22.08
C LEU A 209 13.80 1.05 22.42
N LEU A 210 12.73 1.38 21.71
CA LEU A 210 12.02 2.67 21.79
C LEU A 210 10.57 2.52 22.30
N GLU A 211 10.29 1.50 23.11
CA GLU A 211 8.98 1.36 23.74
C GLU A 211 8.67 2.57 24.65
N GLY A 212 7.48 3.13 24.51
CA GLY A 212 7.04 4.33 25.24
C GLY A 212 7.76 5.64 24.86
N ALA A 213 8.87 5.56 24.13
CA ALA A 213 9.63 6.73 23.69
C ALA A 213 8.87 7.49 22.59
N PRO A 214 8.87 8.84 22.63
CA PRO A 214 8.26 9.62 21.57
C PRO A 214 9.13 9.54 20.31
N VAL A 215 8.51 9.12 19.21
CA VAL A 215 9.14 9.02 17.88
C VAL A 215 8.40 9.84 16.83
N VAL A 216 9.11 10.24 15.77
CA VAL A 216 8.49 10.94 14.62
C VAL A 216 7.44 10.01 13.99
N PRO A 217 6.19 10.48 13.79
CA PRO A 217 5.10 9.67 13.28
C PRO A 217 5.15 9.59 11.74
N VAL A 218 6.29 9.17 11.19
CA VAL A 218 6.57 9.17 9.75
C VAL A 218 5.56 8.33 8.96
N GLN A 219 5.01 7.27 9.56
CA GLN A 219 3.98 6.44 8.93
C GLN A 219 2.68 7.22 8.75
N ALA A 220 2.24 7.99 9.74
CA ALA A 220 1.03 8.82 9.65
C ALA A 220 1.20 9.96 8.65
N ILE A 221 2.35 10.64 8.68
CA ILE A 221 2.65 11.70 7.70
C ILE A 221 2.63 11.12 6.29
N THR A 222 3.26 9.95 6.09
CA THR A 222 3.25 9.26 4.80
C THR A 222 1.84 8.88 4.37
N ALA A 223 1.00 8.36 5.28
CA ALA A 223 -0.39 8.01 4.97
C ALA A 223 -1.19 9.21 4.46
N VAL A 224 -1.05 10.37 5.14
CA VAL A 224 -1.73 11.61 4.76
C VAL A 224 -1.20 12.15 3.43
N VAL A 225 0.14 12.22 3.25
CA VAL A 225 0.74 12.69 2.00
C VAL A 225 0.29 11.84 0.82
N PHE A 226 0.33 10.52 0.96
CA PHE A 226 -0.03 9.59 -0.11
C PHE A 226 -1.52 9.62 -0.43
N LEU A 227 -2.38 9.77 0.59
CA LEU A 227 -3.80 9.98 0.38
C LEU A 227 -4.06 11.28 -0.39
N THR A 228 -3.43 12.38 -0.02
CA THR A 228 -3.57 13.66 -0.73
C THR A 228 -3.11 13.56 -2.17
N ILE A 229 -1.99 12.87 -2.43
CA ILE A 229 -1.51 12.59 -3.78
C ILE A 229 -2.55 11.76 -4.55
N ALA A 230 -3.08 10.69 -3.95
CA ALA A 230 -4.10 9.84 -4.59
C ALA A 230 -5.37 10.61 -4.92
N LEU A 231 -5.89 11.43 -3.99
CA LEU A 231 -7.07 12.26 -4.22
C LEU A 231 -6.84 13.29 -5.34
N THR A 232 -5.66 13.90 -5.37
CA THR A 232 -5.27 14.85 -6.44
C THR A 232 -5.13 14.13 -7.78
N GLY A 233 -4.51 12.95 -7.80
CA GLY A 233 -4.40 12.09 -8.97
C GLY A 233 -5.76 11.67 -9.51
N THR A 234 -6.67 11.24 -8.63
CA THR A 234 -8.06 10.93 -8.98
C THR A 234 -8.80 12.15 -9.54
N TYR A 235 -8.64 13.32 -8.92
CA TYR A 235 -9.25 14.55 -9.43
C TYR A 235 -8.79 14.88 -10.85
N LEU A 236 -7.47 14.90 -11.08
CA LEU A 236 -6.88 15.17 -12.40
C LEU A 236 -7.31 14.12 -13.42
N PHE A 237 -7.34 12.84 -13.03
CA PHE A 237 -7.80 11.74 -13.86
C PHE A 237 -9.26 11.96 -14.31
N LEU A 238 -10.15 12.28 -13.37
CA LEU A 238 -11.57 12.48 -13.66
C LEU A 238 -11.87 13.77 -14.44
N LYS A 239 -10.91 14.71 -14.48
CA LYS A 239 -10.92 15.89 -15.36
C LYS A 239 -10.22 15.64 -16.71
N SER A 240 -9.94 14.38 -17.06
CA SER A 240 -9.25 13.97 -18.30
C SER A 240 -7.79 14.41 -18.41
N HIS A 241 -7.17 14.91 -17.34
CA HIS A 241 -5.75 15.28 -17.30
C HIS A 241 -4.87 14.07 -16.96
N PHE A 242 -4.94 13.01 -17.75
CA PHE A 242 -4.31 11.71 -17.45
C PHE A 242 -2.78 11.77 -17.31
N ALA A 243 -2.09 12.45 -18.23
CA ALA A 243 -0.64 12.60 -18.17
C ALA A 243 -0.22 13.36 -16.90
N ALA A 244 -0.94 14.43 -16.55
CA ALA A 244 -0.68 15.19 -15.33
C ALA A 244 -0.95 14.33 -14.07
N ALA A 245 -2.04 13.57 -14.05
CA ALA A 245 -2.37 12.64 -12.96
C ALA A 245 -1.26 11.61 -12.74
N MET A 246 -0.77 10.99 -13.83
CA MET A 246 0.34 10.03 -13.80
C MET A 246 1.64 10.67 -13.29
N LEU A 247 2.10 11.74 -13.94
CA LEU A 247 3.39 12.36 -13.64
C LEU A 247 3.42 12.97 -12.24
N LEU A 248 2.36 13.67 -11.82
CA LEU A 248 2.26 14.25 -10.48
C LEU A 248 2.27 13.15 -9.42
N THR A 249 1.47 12.11 -9.60
CA THR A 249 1.40 11.01 -8.63
C THR A 249 2.74 10.30 -8.49
N MET A 250 3.38 10.00 -9.62
CA MET A 250 4.70 9.36 -9.60
C MET A 250 5.77 10.26 -9.00
N ALA A 251 5.88 11.51 -9.44
CA ALA A 251 6.87 12.45 -8.93
C ALA A 251 6.72 12.66 -7.42
N LEU A 252 5.51 12.97 -6.94
CA LEU A 252 5.30 13.26 -5.51
C LEU A 252 5.49 12.04 -4.63
N THR A 253 5.03 10.84 -5.05
CA THR A 253 5.26 9.62 -4.26
C THR A 253 6.75 9.27 -4.17
N GLN A 254 7.50 9.44 -5.27
CA GLN A 254 8.94 9.20 -5.30
C GLN A 254 9.73 10.26 -4.50
N SER A 255 9.41 11.54 -4.64
CA SER A 255 10.02 12.62 -3.85
C SER A 255 9.76 12.42 -2.35
N TRP A 256 8.54 12.06 -1.97
CA TRP A 256 8.24 11.79 -0.57
C TRP A 256 9.02 10.58 -0.03
N ARG A 257 9.24 9.55 -0.84
CA ARG A 257 10.07 8.40 -0.45
C ARG A 257 11.50 8.83 -0.10
N PHE A 258 12.06 9.80 -0.83
CA PHE A 258 13.37 10.39 -0.52
C PHE A 258 13.35 11.15 0.81
N VAL A 259 12.35 12.03 0.98
CA VAL A 259 12.24 12.89 2.18
C VAL A 259 11.97 12.05 3.44
N SER A 260 11.02 11.14 3.39
CA SER A 260 10.60 10.33 4.55
C SER A 260 11.70 9.42 5.09
N GLU A 261 12.64 8.99 4.24
CA GLU A 261 13.79 8.18 4.67
C GLU A 261 14.72 8.94 5.63
N THR A 262 14.85 10.26 5.47
CA THR A 262 15.67 11.10 6.37
C THR A 262 15.14 11.13 7.81
N LEU A 263 13.85 10.85 7.98
CA LEU A 263 13.14 10.86 9.27
C LEU A 263 13.02 9.46 9.89
N ARG A 264 13.34 8.40 9.14
CA ARG A 264 13.26 7.00 9.60
C ARG A 264 14.48 6.58 10.42
N ALA A 265 14.26 5.64 11.33
CA ALA A 265 15.31 4.98 12.13
C ALA A 265 15.35 3.45 11.94
N ASP A 266 14.47 2.91 11.08
CA ASP A 266 14.41 1.48 10.71
C ASP A 266 15.54 1.17 9.70
N GLU A 267 16.76 0.91 10.19
CA GLU A 267 17.90 0.61 9.33
C GLU A 267 17.78 -0.76 8.65
N ARG A 268 17.68 -0.78 7.30
CA ARG A 268 17.64 -2.02 6.51
C ARG A 268 19.02 -2.53 6.05
N GLY A 269 20.12 -1.91 6.47
CA GLY A 269 21.49 -2.28 6.12
C GLY A 269 22.41 -1.05 5.99
N LYS A 270 23.75 -1.28 6.03
CA LYS A 270 24.79 -0.24 6.09
C LYS A 270 24.52 0.94 5.13
N ALA A 271 24.43 2.14 5.70
CA ALA A 271 24.15 3.39 5.03
C ALA A 271 25.10 3.64 3.83
N GLN A 272 24.58 3.52 2.61
CA GLN A 272 25.14 4.19 1.45
C GLN A 272 24.47 5.57 1.34
N VAL A 273 25.25 6.60 0.99
CA VAL A 273 24.79 8.01 0.89
C VAL A 273 23.64 8.16 -0.13
N ILE A 274 23.58 7.30 -1.14
CA ILE A 274 22.45 7.14 -2.05
C ILE A 274 22.03 5.67 -2.06
N SER A 275 20.77 5.35 -1.72
CA SER A 275 20.26 3.99 -1.79
C SER A 275 19.86 3.62 -3.21
N ALA A 276 20.01 2.35 -3.60
CA ALA A 276 19.55 1.85 -4.91
C ALA A 276 18.06 2.22 -5.19
N TYR A 277 17.25 2.30 -4.15
CA TYR A 277 15.85 2.72 -4.25
C TYR A 277 15.67 4.18 -4.64
N GLN A 278 16.59 5.08 -4.26
CA GLN A 278 16.54 6.49 -4.66
C GLN A 278 16.88 6.65 -6.14
N VAL A 279 17.85 5.88 -6.65
CA VAL A 279 18.15 5.85 -8.09
C VAL A 279 16.95 5.31 -8.88
N MET A 280 16.37 4.19 -8.45
CA MET A 280 15.14 3.64 -9.04
C MET A 280 14.00 4.67 -9.07
N ALA A 281 13.84 5.44 -8.01
CA ALA A 281 12.82 6.48 -7.92
C ALA A 281 12.97 7.56 -9.00
N VAL A 282 14.19 8.07 -9.20
CA VAL A 282 14.49 9.05 -10.26
C VAL A 282 14.27 8.45 -11.64
N LEU A 283 14.77 7.23 -11.88
CA LEU A 283 14.59 6.54 -13.16
C LEU A 283 13.12 6.31 -13.50
N MET A 284 12.27 5.98 -12.53
CA MET A 284 10.82 5.85 -12.75
C MET A 284 10.17 7.15 -13.21
N VAL A 285 10.55 8.29 -12.62
CA VAL A 285 10.00 9.59 -13.01
C VAL A 285 10.43 9.97 -14.42
N ILE A 286 11.71 9.79 -14.75
CA ILE A 286 12.23 10.04 -16.11
C ILE A 286 11.54 9.12 -17.13
N TYR A 287 11.41 7.84 -16.80
CA TYR A 287 10.72 6.87 -17.65
C TYR A 287 9.25 7.23 -17.85
N ALA A 288 8.55 7.66 -16.80
CA ALA A 288 7.17 8.11 -16.89
C ALA A 288 7.00 9.28 -17.87
N VAL A 289 7.91 10.26 -17.83
CA VAL A 289 7.94 11.38 -18.78
C VAL A 289 8.15 10.86 -20.19
N ALA A 290 9.12 9.97 -20.42
CA ALA A 290 9.35 9.37 -21.73
C ALA A 290 8.11 8.62 -22.26
N ILE A 291 7.40 7.88 -21.40
CA ILE A 291 6.19 7.15 -21.77
C ILE A 291 5.04 8.08 -22.18
N VAL A 292 4.88 9.22 -21.52
CA VAL A 292 3.88 10.23 -21.91
C VAL A 292 4.13 10.75 -23.33
N PHE A 293 5.39 10.85 -23.77
CA PHE A 293 5.72 11.25 -25.14
C PHE A 293 5.67 10.09 -26.13
N ALA A 294 6.00 8.86 -25.70
CA ALA A 294 6.05 7.69 -26.57
C ALA A 294 4.66 7.11 -26.88
N PHE A 295 3.71 7.23 -25.96
CA PHE A 295 2.34 6.73 -26.13
C PHE A 295 1.39 7.89 -26.40
N SER A 296 0.65 7.80 -27.51
CA SER A 296 -0.40 8.78 -27.81
C SER A 296 -1.52 8.67 -26.78
N SER A 297 -2.02 9.82 -26.33
CA SER A 297 -3.25 9.86 -25.55
C SER A 297 -4.40 9.50 -26.47
N ALA A 298 -4.91 8.26 -26.35
CA ALA A 298 -6.12 7.86 -27.02
C ALA A 298 -7.25 8.84 -26.64
N ILE A 299 -8.06 9.22 -27.62
CA ILE A 299 -9.27 10.02 -27.36
C ILE A 299 -10.22 9.13 -26.58
N VAL A 300 -10.35 9.42 -25.29
CA VAL A 300 -11.33 8.78 -24.43
C VAL A 300 -12.64 9.56 -24.55
N GLY A 301 -13.76 8.84 -24.51
CA GLY A 301 -15.09 9.46 -24.43
C GLY A 301 -15.29 10.28 -23.16
N THR A 302 -16.52 10.76 -22.95
CA THR A 302 -16.89 11.49 -21.74
C THR A 302 -16.65 10.64 -20.49
N ILE A 303 -15.86 11.17 -19.54
CA ILE A 303 -15.55 10.45 -18.30
C ILE A 303 -16.76 10.47 -17.38
N GLU A 304 -17.20 9.28 -16.95
CA GLU A 304 -18.36 9.13 -16.10
C GLU A 304 -18.02 8.30 -14.85
N ILE A 305 -17.87 8.97 -13.70
CA ILE A 305 -17.62 8.29 -12.42
C ILE A 305 -18.71 7.28 -12.06
N LYS A 306 -19.95 7.49 -12.54
CA LYS A 306 -21.06 6.55 -12.34
C LYS A 306 -20.76 5.19 -12.96
N SER A 307 -20.19 5.15 -14.16
CA SER A 307 -19.81 3.93 -14.86
C SER A 307 -18.69 3.20 -14.12
N GLY A 308 -17.72 3.94 -13.59
CA GLY A 308 -16.69 3.41 -12.69
C GLY A 308 -17.24 2.77 -11.42
N LEU A 309 -18.18 3.44 -10.75
CA LEU A 309 -18.82 2.91 -9.55
C LEU A 309 -19.73 1.71 -9.86
N ALA A 310 -20.44 1.73 -10.99
CA ALA A 310 -21.24 0.61 -11.43
C ALA A 310 -20.36 -0.63 -11.69
N LEU A 311 -19.17 -0.44 -12.28
CA LEU A 311 -18.21 -1.52 -12.49
C LEU A 311 -17.72 -2.13 -11.18
N LEU A 312 -17.51 -1.32 -10.14
CA LEU A 312 -17.13 -1.81 -8.82
C LEU A 312 -18.21 -2.68 -8.17
N TRP A 313 -19.49 -2.42 -8.48
CA TRP A 313 -20.63 -3.20 -7.99
C TRP A 313 -20.87 -4.50 -8.76
N ASP A 314 -20.08 -4.78 -9.79
CA ASP A 314 -20.09 -6.09 -10.45
C ASP A 314 -19.70 -7.19 -9.44
N PRO A 315 -20.52 -8.25 -9.29
CA PRO A 315 -20.24 -9.33 -8.34
C PRO A 315 -18.86 -9.98 -8.53
N ALA A 316 -18.39 -10.13 -9.77
CA ALA A 316 -17.07 -10.70 -10.03
C ALA A 316 -15.95 -9.80 -9.53
N VAL A 317 -16.11 -8.47 -9.64
CA VAL A 317 -15.14 -7.49 -9.13
C VAL A 317 -15.10 -7.54 -7.59
N LEU A 318 -16.26 -7.60 -6.93
CA LEU A 318 -16.33 -7.73 -5.48
C LEU A 318 -15.70 -9.04 -4.99
N LEU A 319 -16.05 -10.16 -5.62
CA LEU A 319 -15.47 -11.47 -5.28
C LEU A 319 -13.96 -11.52 -5.52
N PHE A 320 -13.47 -10.90 -6.60
CA PHE A 320 -12.04 -10.79 -6.85
C PHE A 320 -11.32 -9.97 -5.78
N CYS A 321 -11.86 -8.81 -5.40
CA CYS A 321 -11.31 -8.01 -4.31
C CYS A 321 -11.29 -8.77 -2.98
N GLN A 322 -12.34 -9.52 -2.67
CA GLN A 322 -12.41 -10.38 -1.47
C GLN A 322 -11.40 -11.53 -1.52
N ALA A 323 -11.30 -12.23 -2.65
CA ALA A 323 -10.33 -13.30 -2.83
C ALA A 323 -8.89 -12.80 -2.72
N LEU A 324 -8.60 -11.64 -3.34
CA LEU A 324 -7.31 -10.96 -3.23
C LEU A 324 -7.02 -10.59 -1.77
N TRP A 325 -8.01 -10.03 -1.06
CA TRP A 325 -7.89 -9.69 0.34
C TRP A 325 -7.54 -10.92 1.19
N ILE A 326 -8.28 -12.02 1.03
CA ILE A 326 -8.03 -13.27 1.75
C ILE A 326 -6.63 -13.80 1.46
N ALA A 327 -6.23 -13.84 0.18
CA ALA A 327 -4.91 -14.31 -0.21
C ALA A 327 -3.80 -13.48 0.44
N ILE A 328 -3.89 -12.15 0.38
CA ILE A 328 -2.89 -11.25 0.98
C ILE A 328 -2.89 -11.37 2.51
N PHE A 329 -4.05 -11.48 3.15
CA PHE A 329 -4.16 -11.65 4.59
C PHE A 329 -3.53 -12.97 5.05
N LEU A 330 -3.76 -14.07 4.34
CA LEU A 330 -3.16 -15.36 4.66
C LEU A 330 -1.62 -15.35 4.48
N ILE A 331 -1.10 -14.59 3.53
CA ILE A 331 0.34 -14.47 3.27
C ILE A 331 1.02 -13.53 4.28
N THR A 332 0.42 -12.37 4.55
CA THR A 332 1.05 -11.28 5.30
C THR A 332 0.55 -11.13 6.75
N GLY A 333 -0.61 -11.71 7.08
CA GLY A 333 -1.21 -11.63 8.40
C GLY A 333 -0.72 -12.68 9.38
N ARG A 334 -0.17 -13.79 8.90
CA ARG A 334 0.47 -14.82 9.73
C ARG A 334 1.81 -14.31 10.22
N SER A 335 1.94 -14.08 11.52
CA SER A 335 3.21 -13.63 12.10
C SER A 335 4.22 -14.77 12.10
N SER A 336 5.42 -14.51 11.56
CA SER A 336 6.58 -15.39 11.67
C SER A 336 7.56 -14.97 12.78
N VAL A 337 7.33 -13.80 13.39
CA VAL A 337 8.26 -13.19 14.37
C VAL A 337 7.71 -13.28 15.79
N THR A 338 6.39 -13.24 15.97
CA THR A 338 5.74 -13.32 17.29
C THR A 338 5.11 -14.69 17.50
N GLY A 339 5.29 -15.28 18.67
CA GLY A 339 4.58 -16.50 19.09
C GLY A 339 3.47 -16.22 20.10
N ALA A 340 2.64 -17.23 20.36
CA ALA A 340 1.71 -17.25 21.49
C ALA A 340 1.69 -18.63 22.16
N THR A 341 1.35 -18.63 23.44
CA THR A 341 1.07 -19.84 24.23
C THR A 341 -0.37 -19.73 24.73
N LEU A 342 -1.16 -20.78 24.53
CA LEU A 342 -2.60 -20.81 24.82
C LEU A 342 -2.90 -21.97 25.78
N ALA A 343 -3.69 -21.70 26.81
CA ALA A 343 -4.22 -22.71 27.72
C ALA A 343 -5.75 -22.75 27.61
N PHE A 344 -6.31 -23.92 27.37
CA PHE A 344 -7.75 -24.14 27.36
C PHE A 344 -8.17 -24.83 28.66
N PHE A 345 -9.21 -24.31 29.29
CA PHE A 345 -9.78 -24.88 30.50
C PHE A 345 -11.30 -24.88 30.42
N VAL A 346 -11.91 -25.75 31.22
CA VAL A 346 -13.35 -25.87 31.32
C VAL A 346 -13.84 -25.05 32.51
N HIS A 347 -14.79 -24.15 32.28
CA HIS A 347 -15.53 -23.45 33.33
C HIS A 347 -16.47 -24.42 34.05
N ARG A 348 -15.96 -25.07 35.11
CA ARG A 348 -16.70 -26.10 35.88
C ARG A 348 -17.99 -25.57 36.50
N ASP A 349 -18.08 -24.27 36.73
CA ASP A 349 -19.26 -23.55 37.23
C ASP A 349 -20.42 -23.48 36.23
N LYS A 350 -20.19 -23.83 34.95
CA LYS A 350 -21.18 -23.75 33.87
C LYS A 350 -21.62 -25.11 33.32
N ILE A 351 -21.33 -26.20 34.04
CA ILE A 351 -21.65 -27.58 33.65
C ILE A 351 -22.52 -28.23 34.71
#